data_AF-A0A956W536-F1
#
_entry.id   AF-A0A956W536-F1
#
_cell.length_a   1.000
_cell.length_b   1.000
_cell.length_c   1.000
_cell.angle_alpha   90.00
_cell.angle_beta   90.00
_cell.angle_gamma   90.00
#
_symmetry.space_group_name_H-M   'P 1'
#
loop_
_entity.id
_entity.type
_entity.pdbx_description
1 polymer ?
#
loop_
_entity_poly.entity_id
_entity_poly.type
_entity_poly.pdbx_seq_one_letter_code
_entity_poly.pdbx_strand_id
1 'polypeptide(L)'
;VGASSAFVLQQILVQVVVISVVGVGVSVPLAYATDRALRRLPDAVPIAFETGTFVTTSLILLLTAVVGGLFSARQVTKVDPIIALGQQQ
;
A
#
# COMPACT_ATOMS: atom_id res chain seq x y z
N VAL A 1 -12.80 -18.41 -20.14
CA VAL A 1 -11.62 -17.64 -19.69
C VAL A 1 -11.17 -18.14 -18.32
N GLY A 2 -10.38 -19.22 -18.27
CA GLY A 2 -9.95 -19.84 -17.01
C GLY A 2 -8.63 -19.26 -16.52
N ALA A 3 -8.68 -18.15 -15.78
CA ALA A 3 -7.51 -17.67 -15.05
C ALA A 3 -7.31 -18.55 -13.81
N SER A 4 -6.11 -19.08 -13.62
CA SER A 4 -5.79 -19.86 -12.42
C SER A 4 -5.88 -18.96 -11.17
N SER A 5 -6.29 -19.52 -10.03
CA SER A 5 -6.33 -18.76 -8.76
C SER A 5 -4.98 -18.15 -8.39
N ALA A 6 -3.87 -18.75 -8.86
CA ALA A 6 -2.52 -18.22 -8.73
C ALA A 6 -2.30 -16.93 -9.56
N PHE A 7 -2.84 -16.86 -10.78
CA PHE A 7 -2.77 -15.65 -11.61
C PHE A 7 -3.50 -14.47 -10.95
N VAL A 8 -4.70 -14.71 -10.44
CA VAL A 8 -5.49 -13.68 -9.74
C VAL A 8 -4.76 -13.20 -8.48
N LEU A 9 -4.19 -14.12 -7.70
CA LEU A 9 -3.42 -13.79 -6.50
C LEU A 9 -2.18 -12.96 -6.83
N GLN A 10 -1.41 -13.35 -7.85
CA GLN A 10 -0.24 -12.60 -8.30
C GLN A 10 -0.62 -11.19 -8.74
N GLN A 11 -1.73 -11.03 -9.48
CA GLN A 11 -2.17 -9.74 -9.95
C GLN A 11 -2.57 -8.79 -8.81
N ILE A 12 -3.30 -9.32 -7.81
CA ILE A 12 -3.66 -8.56 -6.60
C ILE A 12 -2.39 -8.12 -5.85
N LEU A 13 -1.41 -9.02 -5.70
CA LEU A 13 -0.16 -8.69 -5.01
C LEU A 13 0.64 -7.61 -5.74
N VAL A 14 0.79 -7.72 -7.06
CA VAL A 14 1.46 -6.70 -7.86
C VAL A 14 0.75 -5.35 -7.70
N GLN A 15 -0.59 -5.33 -7.77
CA GLN A 15 -1.36 -4.11 -7.59
C GLN A 15 -1.12 -3.48 -6.20
N VAL A 16 -1.17 -4.27 -5.13
CA VAL A 16 -0.94 -3.78 -3.77
C VAL A 16 0.46 -3.19 -3.64
N VAL A 17 1.49 -3.88 -4.15
CA VAL A 17 2.88 -3.38 -4.11
C VAL A 17 3.00 -2.06 -4.88
N VAL A 18 2.47 -1.99 -6.11
CA VAL A 18 2.53 -0.79 -6.94
C VAL A 18 1.86 0.39 -6.25
N ILE A 19 0.63 0.22 -5.75
CA ILE A 19 -0.10 1.28 -5.04
C ILE A 19 0.66 1.73 -3.79
N SER A 20 1.24 0.79 -3.05
CA SER A 20 1.98 1.09 -1.82
C SER A 20 3.25 1.89 -2.11
N VAL A 21 4.00 1.52 -3.16
CA VAL A 21 5.18 2.27 -3.61
C VAL A 21 4.80 3.68 -4.06
N VAL A 22 3.73 3.82 -4.84
CA VAL A 22 3.22 5.13 -5.25
C VAL A 22 2.82 5.97 -4.04
N GLY A 23 2.11 5.38 -3.06
CA GLY A 23 1.73 6.04 -1.82
C GLY A 23 2.94 6.55 -1.02
N VAL A 24 3.98 5.73 -0.88
CA VAL A 24 5.24 6.15 -0.25
C VAL A 24 5.90 7.29 -1.05
N GLY A 25 5.92 7.18 -2.38
CA GLY A 25 6.43 8.25 -3.25
C GLY A 25 5.71 9.58 -3.07
N VAL A 26 4.39 9.56 -2.85
CA VAL A 26 3.56 10.75 -2.58
C VAL A 26 3.72 11.26 -1.15
N SER A 27 4.03 10.38 -0.19
CA SER A 27 4.23 10.77 1.21
C SER A 27 5.44 11.69 1.41
N VAL A 28 6.50 11.51 0.62
CA VAL A 28 7.73 12.32 0.69
C VAL A 28 7.47 13.81 0.41
N PRO A 29 6.92 14.21 -0.76
CA PRO A 29 6.64 15.61 -1.03
C PRO A 29 5.60 16.20 -0.07
N LEU A 30 4.62 15.40 0.40
CA LEU A 30 3.68 15.83 1.43
C LEU A 30 4.38 16.17 2.74
N ALA A 31 5.31 15.32 3.21
CA ALA A 31 6.05 15.56 4.44
C ALA A 31 6.90 16.84 4.36
N TYR A 32 7.56 17.09 3.22
CA TYR A 32 8.28 18.34 2.98
C TYR A 32 7.36 19.55 2.88
N ALA A 33 6.17 19.40 2.28
CA ALA A 33 5.18 20.47 2.22
C ALA A 33 4.69 20.84 3.63
N THR A 34 4.45 19.85 4.49
CA THR A 34 4.06 20.05 5.89
C THR A 34 5.16 20.76 6.68
N ASP A 35 6.43 20.34 6.56
CA ASP A 35 7.57 21.04 7.17
C ASP A 35 7.62 22.52 6.75
N ARG A 36 7.51 22.77 5.44
CA ARG A 36 7.53 24.14 4.90
C ARG A 36 6.36 24.98 5.40
N ALA A 37 5.18 24.38 5.53
CA ALA A 37 4.00 25.05 6.06
C ALA A 37 4.18 25.38 7.55
N LEU A 38 4.67 24.43 8.35
CA LEU A 38 4.88 24.62 9.79
C LEU A 38 5.91 25.71 10.10
N ARG A 39 6.99 25.81 9.31
CA ARG A 39 7.98 26.89 9.43
C ARG A 39 7.43 28.30 9.19
N ARG A 40 6.24 28.43 8.59
CA ARG A 40 5.58 29.73 8.41
C ARG A 40 4.79 30.17 9.64
N LEU A 41 4.53 29.27 10.59
CA LEU A 41 3.83 29.63 11.82
C LEU A 41 4.80 30.26 12.84
N PRO A 42 4.33 31.24 13.65
CA PRO A 42 5.13 31.85 14.71
C PRO A 42 5.60 30.85 15.77
N ASP A 43 4.83 29.78 16.00
CA ASP A 43 5.11 28.73 16.96
C ASP A 43 5.76 27.54 16.24
N ALA A 44 7.02 27.74 15.84
CA ALA A 44 7.74 26.80 15.01
C ALA A 44 7.96 25.48 15.76
N VAL A 45 7.13 24.48 15.47
CA VAL A 45 7.32 23.11 15.97
C VAL A 45 8.60 22.56 15.34
N PRO A 46 9.63 22.22 16.12
CA PRO A 46 10.87 21.68 15.60
C PRO A 46 10.64 20.25 15.10
N ILE A 47 10.42 20.09 13.79
CA ILE A 47 10.35 18.78 13.16
C ILE A 47 11.76 18.31 12.82
N ALA A 48 12.25 17.30 13.54
CA ALA A 48 13.48 16.60 13.20
C ALA A 48 13.19 15.52 12.15
N PHE A 49 13.52 15.80 10.88
CA PHE A 49 13.48 14.78 9.83
C PHE A 49 14.71 13.87 9.91
N GLU A 50 14.59 12.80 10.67
CA GLU A 50 15.58 11.73 10.65
C GLU A 50 15.30 10.75 9.51
N THR A 51 16.23 10.68 8.55
CA THR A 51 16.13 9.78 7.39
C THR A 51 15.96 8.32 7.82
N GLY A 52 16.60 7.90 8.93
CA GLY A 52 16.46 6.55 9.47
C GLY A 52 15.01 6.22 9.83
N THR A 53 14.38 7.06 10.66
CA THR A 53 12.97 6.90 11.06
C THR A 53 12.03 6.90 9.87
N PHE A 54 12.28 7.76 8.88
CA PHE A 54 11.46 7.84 7.67
C PHE A 54 11.55 6.53 6.86
N VAL A 55 12.77 6.05 6.59
CA VAL A 55 13.00 4.80 5.84
C VAL A 55 12.40 3.60 6.57
N THR A 56 12.63 3.48 7.89
CA THR A 56 12.10 2.37 8.68
C THR A 56 10.57 2.37 8.68
N THR A 57 9.94 3.53 8.87
CA THR A 57 8.48 3.64 8.88
C THR A 57 7.88 3.34 7.51
N SER A 58 8.48 3.84 6.42
CA SER A 58 8.05 3.49 5.07
C SER A 58 8.17 1.98 4.80
N LEU A 59 9.27 1.36 5.23
CA LEU A 59 9.48 -0.08 5.03
C LEU A 59 8.45 -0.90 5.81
N ILE A 60 8.19 -0.56 7.08
CA ILE A 60 7.14 -1.20 7.90
C ILE A 60 5.78 -1.02 7.25
N LEU A 61 5.48 0.17 6.72
CA LEU A 61 4.21 0.45 6.03
C LEU A 61 4.05 -0.41 4.77
N LEU A 62 5.10 -0.52 3.95
CA LEU A 62 5.12 -1.38 2.76
C LEU A 62 4.90 -2.86 3.13
N LEU A 63 5.61 -3.35 4.15
CA LEU A 63 5.44 -4.72 4.65
C LEU A 63 4.00 -4.96 5.13
N THR A 64 3.45 -4.01 5.88
CA THR A 64 2.08 -4.08 6.39
C THR A 64 1.06 -4.12 5.24
N ALA A 65 1.27 -3.31 4.20
CA ALA A 65 0.40 -3.31 3.01
C ALA A 65 0.46 -4.65 2.26
N VAL A 66 1.66 -5.23 2.10
CA VAL A 66 1.81 -6.56 1.46
C VAL A 66 1.14 -7.65 2.30
N VAL A 67 1.30 -7.64 3.63
CA VAL A 67 0.65 -8.60 4.52
C VAL A 67 -0.87 -8.47 4.47
N GLY A 68 -1.40 -7.26 4.51
CA GLY A 68 -2.83 -7.00 4.37
C GLY A 68 -3.37 -7.43 3.00
N GLY A 69 -2.61 -7.16 1.93
CA GLY A 69 -2.91 -7.59 0.57
C GLY A 69 -2.93 -9.11 0.43
N LEU A 70 -1.95 -9.82 1.03
CA LEU A 70 -1.92 -11.28 1.08
C LEU A 70 -3.11 -11.86 1.85
N PHE A 71 -3.48 -11.26 2.98
CA PHE A 71 -4.63 -11.69 3.76
C PHE A 71 -5.94 -11.56 2.96
N SER A 72 -6.14 -10.40 2.32
CA SER A 72 -7.28 -10.15 1.44
C SER A 72 -7.30 -11.10 0.24
N ALA A 73 -6.17 -11.25 -0.46
CA ALA A 73 -6.05 -12.13 -1.62
C ALA A 73 -6.33 -13.59 -1.28
N ARG A 74 -5.82 -14.09 -0.14
CA ARG A 74 -6.11 -15.45 0.34
C ARG A 74 -7.59 -15.69 0.59
N GLN A 75 -8.32 -14.69 1.06
CA GLN A 75 -9.76 -14.79 1.28
C GLN A 75 -10.51 -14.84 -0.06
N VAL A 76 -10.12 -14.02 -1.03
CA VAL A 76 -10.73 -13.98 -2.37
C VAL A 76 -10.49 -15.28 -3.13
N THR A 77 -9.29 -15.87 -3.06
CA THR A 77 -8.97 -17.11 -3.78
C THR A 77 -9.66 -18.37 -3.23
N LYS A 78 -10.24 -18.31 -2.02
CA LYS A 78 -11.04 -19.40 -1.46
C LYS A 78 -12.44 -19.47 -2.06
N VAL A 79 -12.92 -18.39 -2.66
CA VAL A 79 -14.17 -18.38 -3.40
C VAL A 79 -13.84 -18.78 -4.83
N ASP A 80 -14.38 -19.92 -5.29
CA ASP A 80 -14.10 -20.41 -6.64
C ASP A 80 -14.45 -19.34 -7.69
N PRO A 81 -13.48 -18.88 -8.49
CA PRO A 81 -13.71 -17.84 -9.49
C PRO A 81 -14.81 -18.23 -10.49
N ILE A 82 -14.96 -19.54 -10.74
CA ILE A 82 -15.96 -20.09 -11.66
C ILE A 82 -17.39 -20.00 -11.10
N ILE A 83 -17.54 -20.08 -9.76
CA ILE A 83 -18.84 -19.92 -9.07
C ILE A 83 -19.16 -18.43 -8.89
N ALA A 84 -18.16 -17.59 -8.60
CA ALA A 84 -18.32 -16.14 -8.44
C ALA A 84 -18.70 -15.39 -9.72
N LEU A 85 -18.35 -15.93 -10.90
CA LEU A 85 -18.67 -15.35 -12.20
C LEU A 85 -20.01 -15.82 -12.80
N GLY A 86 -20.81 -16.60 -12.05
CA GLY A 86 -22.20 -16.89 -12.44
C GLY A 86 -22.37 -17.75 -13.70
N GLN A 87 -21.38 -18.59 -14.05
CA GLN A 87 -21.49 -19.52 -15.20
C GLN A 87 -22.35 -20.77 -14.90
N GLN A 88 -23.11 -20.80 -13.81
CA GLN A 88 -24.18 -21.78 -13.59
C GLN A 88 -25.50 -21.06 -13.31
N GLN A 89 -26.12 -20.57 -14.39
CA GLN A 89 -27.58 -20.61 -14.53
C GLN A 89 -27.89 -21.36 -15.82
#